data_AF-A0AAX3AUT2-F1
#
_entry.id   AF-A0AAX3AUT2-F1
#
_cell.length_a   1.000
_cell.length_b   1.000
_cell.length_c   1.000
_cell.angle_alpha   90.00
_cell.angle_beta   90.00
_cell.angle_gamma   90.00
#
_symmetry.space_group_name_H-M   'P 1'
#
loop_
_entity.id
_entity.type
_entity.pdbx_description
1 polymer ?
#
loop_
_entity_poly.entity_id
_entity_poly.type
_entity_poly.pdbx_seq_one_letter_code
_entity_poly.pdbx_strand_id
1 'polypeptide(L)'
;MDEYVKFLMVENKSSTLDLHAYICDLKKEIHKLFPHYRFIDNSLIEDTGFAGIKKRNENIIFDEGRQWYKLDIIDEDDTLWKVEFQFGTFENSLNLEVTISAGNYKLDEKNISLERLKSGIKDILYKDWEKVIWLMDKDSEILSTKLYPEIYITENLTRQFINELMIKKYGVDWWDKFVPQKITKKQKNRLTGYKSIVSKFKNVDEKLMSIDTRDLLYLISLKGSKWVPTYNTEINEFLNGTLELNNSRIKQILSEQNTNDYDLWSDLFSYYLPEDFEEKFKIFTANRNHVMHNKLIDRDAFRIIWDSINEVNTGIKNALSKMNSEVISDEERIANIARVQQFNEEQVYNEQIIAEEEAGVSVRTDEDILSMFEEKITSYLDDFDDLLRFRDYLSMKVHSFELSQEPCNLITITRNYDQKDMQLLGVLESLSSNPGSSSIVTMYFKDYEKQFKVEYINGAYEFNEEQSNYMPITMDQFILNEEELTGSLLELIDAELENPFEQIKADVYSSKRDGGNDILLENEVCEYCGESDSIYIGKTLTDDGKCLKCGKINDLTECPRCSRQFVGGTIYADGSESFCENCEDEIEDT
;
A
#
# COMPACT_ATOMS: atom_id res chain seq x y z
N MET A 1 -60.44 -23.74 2.45
CA MET A 1 -60.29 -23.42 1.01
C MET A 1 -59.14 -22.46 0.96
N ASP A 2 -58.15 -22.74 0.12
CA ASP A 2 -56.87 -22.04 0.22
C ASP A 2 -56.96 -20.73 -0.55
N GLU A 3 -56.54 -19.64 0.09
CA GLU A 3 -56.41 -18.34 -0.56
C GLU A 3 -55.13 -18.31 -1.38
N TYR A 4 -55.24 -18.00 -2.67
CA TYR A 4 -54.11 -17.98 -3.58
C TYR A 4 -53.65 -16.56 -3.91
N VAL A 5 -54.59 -15.65 -4.12
CA VAL A 5 -54.30 -14.28 -4.54
C VAL A 5 -55.11 -13.30 -3.73
N LYS A 6 -54.46 -12.22 -3.31
CA LYS A 6 -55.09 -11.09 -2.63
C LYS A 6 -54.49 -9.77 -3.09
N PHE A 7 -55.33 -8.83 -3.53
CA PHE A 7 -54.89 -7.49 -3.89
C PHE A 7 -55.96 -6.43 -3.57
N LEU A 8 -55.51 -5.19 -3.40
CA LEU A 8 -56.35 -4.02 -3.14
C LEU A 8 -56.38 -3.11 -4.36
N MET A 9 -57.56 -2.61 -4.68
CA MET A 9 -57.79 -1.49 -5.56
C MET A 9 -58.11 -0.27 -4.69
N VAL A 10 -57.40 0.84 -4.89
CA VAL A 10 -57.54 2.04 -4.05
C VAL A 10 -57.88 3.23 -4.92
N GLU A 11 -58.77 4.07 -4.39
CA GLU A 11 -59.14 5.38 -4.93
C GLU A 11 -59.97 5.27 -6.22
N ASN A 12 -61.29 5.37 -6.04
CA ASN A 12 -62.27 5.46 -7.12
C ASN A 12 -62.66 6.93 -7.32
N LYS A 13 -62.67 7.42 -8.57
CA LYS A 13 -62.99 8.82 -8.91
C LYS A 13 -64.45 9.21 -8.60
N SER A 14 -65.32 8.26 -8.27
CA SER A 14 -66.73 8.48 -7.97
C SER A 14 -67.02 8.25 -6.49
N SER A 15 -67.29 9.32 -5.74
CA SER A 15 -67.74 9.29 -4.35
C SER A 15 -69.18 8.77 -4.16
N THR A 16 -69.85 8.33 -5.23
CA THR A 16 -71.24 7.87 -5.26
C THR A 16 -71.44 6.57 -6.06
N LEU A 17 -70.47 5.65 -6.01
CA LEU A 17 -70.56 4.37 -6.73
C LEU A 17 -71.71 3.50 -6.18
N ASP A 18 -72.70 3.18 -7.03
CA ASP A 18 -73.68 2.13 -6.73
C ASP A 18 -72.97 0.77 -6.83
N LEU A 19 -72.66 0.19 -5.66
CA LEU A 19 -71.89 -1.06 -5.55
C LEU A 19 -72.60 -2.24 -6.21
N HIS A 20 -73.94 -2.27 -6.21
CA HIS A 20 -74.68 -3.34 -6.86
C HIS A 20 -74.60 -3.24 -8.38
N ALA A 21 -74.84 -2.05 -8.93
CA ALA A 21 -74.72 -1.80 -10.37
C ALA A 21 -73.28 -2.04 -10.86
N TYR A 22 -72.29 -1.59 -10.09
CA TYR A 22 -70.87 -1.79 -10.39
C TYR A 22 -70.51 -3.27 -10.45
N ILE A 23 -70.92 -4.07 -9.47
CA ILE A 23 -70.69 -5.51 -9.46
C ILE A 23 -71.40 -6.21 -10.62
N CYS A 24 -72.62 -5.80 -10.98
CA CYS A 24 -73.33 -6.34 -12.14
C CYS A 24 -72.58 -6.08 -13.45
N ASP A 25 -71.99 -4.90 -13.62
CA ASP A 25 -71.21 -4.57 -14.82
C ASP A 25 -69.85 -5.26 -14.81
N LEU A 26 -69.18 -5.32 -13.66
CA LEU A 26 -67.95 -6.09 -13.46
C LEU A 26 -68.16 -7.56 -13.85
N LYS A 27 -69.27 -8.18 -13.41
CA LYS A 27 -69.64 -9.55 -13.81
C LYS A 27 -69.72 -9.67 -15.32
N LYS A 28 -70.45 -8.77 -16.01
CA LYS A 28 -70.58 -8.83 -17.48
C LYS A 28 -69.22 -8.74 -18.16
N GLU A 29 -68.32 -7.88 -17.69
CA GLU A 29 -66.97 -7.75 -18.24
C GLU A 29 -66.13 -9.01 -17.99
N ILE A 30 -66.20 -9.61 -16.80
CA ILE A 30 -65.52 -10.89 -16.51
C ILE A 30 -66.08 -12.01 -17.40
N HIS A 31 -67.40 -12.10 -17.60
CA HIS A 31 -68.01 -13.09 -18.49
C HIS A 31 -67.58 -12.91 -19.96
N LYS A 32 -67.42 -11.66 -20.43
CA LYS A 32 -66.91 -11.38 -21.78
C LYS A 32 -65.45 -11.81 -21.93
N LEU A 33 -64.64 -11.62 -20.89
CA LEU A 33 -63.23 -11.97 -20.91
C LEU A 33 -63.00 -13.49 -20.85
N PHE A 34 -63.87 -14.21 -20.15
CA PHE A 34 -63.81 -15.67 -19.99
C PHE A 34 -65.10 -16.34 -20.50
N PRO A 35 -65.37 -16.34 -21.82
CA PRO A 35 -66.64 -16.83 -22.38
C PRO A 35 -66.84 -18.35 -22.24
N HIS A 36 -65.77 -19.10 -22.00
CA HIS A 36 -65.79 -20.56 -21.83
C HIS A 36 -65.93 -20.99 -20.36
N TYR A 37 -65.87 -20.06 -19.41
CA TYR A 37 -65.98 -20.36 -17.98
C TYR A 37 -67.46 -20.40 -17.58
N ARG A 38 -67.81 -21.26 -16.61
CA ARG A 38 -69.16 -21.32 -16.03
C ARG A 38 -69.20 -20.47 -14.77
N PHE A 39 -70.21 -19.63 -14.64
CA PHE A 39 -70.36 -18.72 -13.50
C PHE A 39 -71.55 -19.15 -12.63
N ILE A 40 -71.33 -19.24 -11.32
CA ILE A 40 -72.34 -19.51 -10.31
C ILE A 40 -72.45 -18.25 -9.45
N ASP A 41 -73.59 -17.56 -9.54
CA ASP A 41 -73.82 -16.33 -8.80
C ASP A 41 -74.27 -16.65 -7.37
N ASN A 42 -73.44 -16.31 -6.40
CA ASN A 42 -73.84 -16.30 -5.00
C ASN A 42 -74.19 -14.85 -4.63
N SER A 43 -75.44 -14.63 -4.23
CA SER A 43 -76.03 -13.31 -3.97
C SER A 43 -75.22 -12.47 -2.96
N LEU A 44 -75.39 -11.16 -3.04
CA LEU A 44 -74.89 -10.15 -2.10
C LEU A 44 -75.21 -10.57 -0.65
N ILE A 45 -74.19 -10.70 0.21
CA ILE A 45 -74.37 -10.97 1.63
C ILE A 45 -73.96 -9.70 2.38
N GLU A 46 -74.95 -8.91 2.78
CA GLU A 46 -74.73 -7.81 3.72
C GLU A 46 -74.57 -8.41 5.12
N ASP A 47 -73.36 -8.34 5.68
CA ASP A 47 -73.19 -8.58 7.10
C ASP A 47 -73.59 -7.29 7.84
N THR A 48 -74.87 -7.19 8.23
CA THR A 48 -75.38 -6.13 9.10
C THR A 48 -75.13 -6.49 10.56
N GLY A 49 -73.86 -6.56 10.95
CA GLY A 49 -73.47 -6.68 12.35
C GLY A 49 -73.60 -5.34 13.09
N PHE A 50 -74.77 -5.10 13.73
CA PHE A 50 -75.10 -4.25 14.91
C PHE A 50 -74.11 -3.13 15.34
N ALA A 51 -74.48 -1.88 15.74
CA ALA A 51 -75.71 -1.29 16.28
C ALA A 51 -75.65 0.26 16.13
N GLY A 52 -76.81 0.90 15.97
CA GLY A 52 -76.90 2.26 15.43
C GLY A 52 -76.48 3.45 16.31
N ILE A 53 -76.40 4.63 15.67
CA ILE A 53 -76.42 5.93 16.35
C ILE A 53 -77.36 6.90 15.60
N LYS A 54 -78.20 7.55 16.40
CA LYS A 54 -79.13 8.63 16.00
C LYS A 54 -78.35 9.83 15.42
N LYS A 55 -78.88 10.40 14.34
CA LYS A 55 -78.56 11.77 13.87
C LYS A 55 -78.45 12.75 15.05
N ARG A 56 -77.28 13.40 15.17
CA ARG A 56 -77.15 14.78 15.68
C ARG A 56 -75.88 15.41 15.11
N ASN A 57 -76.09 16.54 14.44
CA ASN A 57 -75.20 17.66 14.14
C ASN A 57 -73.69 17.43 14.15
N GLU A 58 -73.09 17.74 12.99
CA GLU A 58 -71.72 18.24 12.79
C GLU A 58 -70.58 17.38 13.39
N ASN A 59 -69.79 16.78 12.49
CA ASN A 59 -68.71 15.78 12.65
C ASN A 59 -69.20 14.32 12.58
N ILE A 60 -69.19 13.75 11.36
CA ILE A 60 -69.48 12.33 11.13
C ILE A 60 -68.18 11.55 11.30
N ILE A 61 -68.14 10.74 12.35
CA ILE A 61 -67.22 9.63 12.56
C ILE A 61 -67.69 8.51 11.60
N PHE A 62 -66.79 8.06 10.71
CA PHE A 62 -67.05 6.93 9.81
C PHE A 62 -66.89 5.63 10.60
N ASP A 63 -67.96 4.83 10.66
CA ASP A 63 -67.96 3.52 11.31
C ASP A 63 -68.39 2.42 10.32
N GLU A 64 -67.91 1.23 10.62
CA GLU A 64 -67.55 0.11 9.78
C GLU A 64 -68.75 -0.65 9.19
N GLY A 65 -68.89 -0.63 7.86
CA GLY A 65 -69.75 -1.55 7.12
C GLY A 65 -68.97 -2.17 5.97
N ARG A 66 -68.46 -3.39 6.14
CA ARG A 66 -67.79 -4.13 5.05
C ARG A 66 -68.86 -4.81 4.21
N GLN A 67 -69.04 -4.34 2.97
CA GLN A 67 -69.87 -5.03 1.99
C GLN A 67 -69.01 -6.03 1.21
N TRP A 68 -69.50 -7.26 1.05
CA TRP A 68 -68.78 -8.28 0.30
C TRP A 68 -69.67 -8.97 -0.74
N TYR A 69 -69.06 -9.29 -1.87
CA TYR A 69 -69.68 -9.97 -2.98
C TYR A 69 -68.83 -11.19 -3.37
N LYS A 70 -69.47 -12.34 -3.61
CA LYS A 70 -68.77 -13.57 -4.01
C LYS A 70 -69.21 -14.03 -5.39
N LEU A 71 -68.24 -14.38 -6.20
CA LEU A 71 -68.43 -14.94 -7.52
C LEU A 71 -67.73 -16.28 -7.59
N ASP A 72 -68.51 -17.34 -7.79
CA ASP A 72 -67.97 -18.68 -8.01
C ASP A 72 -67.81 -18.88 -9.54
N ILE A 73 -66.60 -19.24 -9.97
CA ILE A 73 -66.21 -19.39 -11.37
C ILE A 73 -65.63 -20.79 -11.56
N ILE A 74 -66.12 -21.54 -12.54
CA ILE A 74 -65.56 -22.83 -12.94
C ILE A 74 -64.84 -22.64 -14.27
N ASP A 75 -63.53 -22.94 -14.29
CA ASP A 75 -62.72 -22.83 -15.50
C ASP A 75 -62.85 -24.07 -16.41
N GLU A 76 -62.06 -24.09 -17.50
CA GLU A 76 -62.04 -25.18 -18.49
C GLU A 76 -61.53 -26.51 -17.91
N ASP A 77 -60.78 -26.46 -16.80
CA ASP A 77 -60.19 -27.62 -16.12
C ASP A 77 -61.08 -28.14 -14.98
N ASP A 78 -62.35 -27.70 -14.92
CA ASP A 78 -63.30 -27.96 -13.83
C ASP A 78 -62.78 -27.53 -12.43
N THR A 79 -61.90 -26.51 -12.38
CA THR A 79 -61.47 -25.89 -11.13
C THR A 79 -62.50 -24.88 -10.65
N LEU A 80 -62.96 -25.02 -9.40
CA LEU A 80 -63.87 -24.06 -8.78
C LEU A 80 -63.09 -22.95 -8.08
N TRP A 81 -63.07 -21.78 -8.71
CA TRP A 81 -62.56 -20.53 -8.19
C TRP A 81 -63.65 -19.78 -7.42
N LYS A 82 -63.30 -19.27 -6.25
CA LYS A 82 -64.13 -18.32 -5.51
C LYS A 82 -63.43 -16.98 -5.47
N VAL A 83 -64.05 -15.99 -6.08
CA VAL A 83 -63.57 -14.62 -6.11
C VAL A 83 -64.43 -13.78 -5.19
N GLU A 84 -63.82 -13.23 -4.15
CA GLU A 84 -64.46 -12.41 -3.14
C GLU A 84 -64.05 -10.95 -3.33
N PHE A 85 -65.03 -10.07 -3.44
CA PHE A 85 -64.87 -8.62 -3.59
C PHE A 85 -65.38 -7.95 -2.32
N GLN A 86 -64.50 -7.35 -1.54
CA GLN A 86 -64.84 -6.69 -0.28
C GLN A 86 -64.58 -5.19 -0.39
N PHE A 87 -65.62 -4.39 -0.24
CA PHE A 87 -65.52 -2.93 -0.28
C PHE A 87 -65.29 -2.36 1.12
N GLY A 88 -64.42 -1.36 1.20
CA GLY A 88 -64.16 -0.58 2.40
C GLY A 88 -64.02 0.90 2.09
N THR A 89 -64.18 1.74 3.11
CA THR A 89 -64.03 3.19 3.02
C THR A 89 -63.09 3.69 4.12
N PHE A 90 -62.22 4.63 3.78
CA PHE A 90 -61.36 5.31 4.74
C PHE A 90 -61.17 6.79 4.32
N GLU A 91 -61.47 7.74 5.21
CA GLU A 91 -61.31 9.19 4.98
C GLU A 91 -61.82 9.70 3.60
N ASN A 92 -62.96 9.18 3.14
CA ASN A 92 -63.60 9.42 1.83
C ASN A 92 -63.00 8.70 0.60
N SER A 93 -61.95 7.88 0.78
CA SER A 93 -61.44 7.00 -0.27
C SER A 93 -62.15 5.64 -0.21
N LEU A 94 -62.72 5.21 -1.35
CA LEU A 94 -63.19 3.84 -1.53
C LEU A 94 -61.98 2.93 -1.79
N ASN A 95 -61.99 1.74 -1.22
CA ASN A 95 -61.10 0.64 -1.56
C ASN A 95 -61.89 -0.63 -1.83
N LEU A 96 -61.32 -1.51 -2.66
CA LEU A 96 -61.85 -2.82 -2.99
C LEU A 96 -60.75 -3.85 -2.81
N GLU A 97 -60.95 -4.75 -1.86
CA GLU A 97 -60.15 -5.94 -1.66
C GLU A 97 -60.69 -7.09 -2.51
N VAL A 98 -59.81 -7.74 -3.26
CA VAL A 98 -60.13 -8.91 -4.08
C VAL A 98 -59.34 -10.10 -3.57
N THR A 99 -60.05 -11.18 -3.25
CA THR A 99 -59.46 -12.45 -2.81
C THR A 99 -59.89 -13.57 -3.76
N ILE A 100 -58.93 -14.35 -4.27
CA ILE A 100 -59.19 -15.51 -5.12
C ILE A 100 -58.74 -16.76 -4.37
N SER A 101 -59.66 -17.71 -4.21
CA SER A 101 -59.43 -18.99 -3.54
C SER A 101 -59.96 -20.15 -4.36
N ALA A 102 -59.40 -21.34 -4.15
CA ALA A 102 -59.92 -22.59 -4.74
C ALA A 102 -59.66 -23.77 -3.80
N GLY A 103 -60.46 -24.83 -3.94
CA GLY A 103 -60.38 -26.01 -3.07
C GLY A 103 -59.57 -27.17 -3.66
N ASN A 104 -59.55 -27.28 -4.98
CA ASN A 104 -58.95 -28.39 -5.74
C ASN A 104 -57.82 -27.94 -6.67
N TYR A 105 -57.42 -26.66 -6.63
CA TYR A 105 -56.35 -26.16 -7.49
C TYR A 105 -54.98 -26.59 -6.97
N LYS A 106 -54.17 -27.18 -7.86
CA LYS A 106 -52.77 -27.48 -7.57
C LYS A 106 -51.91 -26.42 -8.21
N LEU A 107 -51.21 -25.65 -7.39
CA LEU A 107 -50.23 -24.70 -7.89
C LEU A 107 -49.08 -25.45 -8.60
N ASP A 108 -48.81 -25.03 -9.83
CA ASP A 108 -47.73 -25.57 -10.66
C ASP A 108 -47.21 -24.48 -11.61
N GLU A 109 -45.95 -24.60 -12.03
CA GLU A 109 -45.32 -23.63 -12.95
C GLU A 109 -45.99 -23.62 -14.33
N LYS A 110 -46.54 -24.77 -14.77
CA LYS A 110 -47.11 -24.93 -16.11
C LYS A 110 -48.59 -24.59 -16.15
N ASN A 111 -49.25 -24.61 -14.99
CA ASN A 111 -50.66 -24.28 -14.90
C ASN A 111 -50.83 -22.76 -14.98
N ILE A 112 -51.49 -22.26 -16.02
CA ILE A 112 -51.65 -20.82 -16.30
C ILE A 112 -53.00 -20.27 -15.82
N SER A 113 -53.91 -21.13 -15.36
CA SER A 113 -55.31 -20.78 -15.12
C SER A 113 -55.47 -19.69 -14.06
N LEU A 114 -54.72 -19.78 -12.94
CA LEU A 114 -54.71 -18.74 -11.89
C LEU A 114 -54.15 -17.40 -12.40
N GLU A 115 -53.09 -17.42 -13.20
CA GLU A 115 -52.48 -16.20 -13.75
C GLU A 115 -53.42 -15.46 -14.70
N ARG A 116 -54.07 -16.21 -15.61
CA ARG A 116 -55.07 -15.65 -16.52
C ARG A 116 -56.23 -15.05 -15.74
N LEU A 117 -56.73 -15.75 -14.74
CA LEU A 117 -57.86 -15.28 -13.93
C LEU A 117 -57.50 -14.00 -13.16
N LYS A 118 -56.40 -14.02 -12.40
CA LYS A 118 -56.00 -12.89 -11.56
C LYS A 118 -55.64 -11.65 -12.37
N SER A 119 -54.92 -11.81 -13.49
CA SER A 119 -54.55 -10.70 -14.39
C SER A 119 -55.79 -10.11 -15.07
N GLY A 120 -56.68 -10.96 -15.58
CA GLY A 120 -57.91 -10.52 -16.23
C GLY A 120 -58.83 -9.72 -15.30
N ILE A 121 -59.04 -10.21 -14.06
CA ILE A 121 -59.83 -9.47 -13.06
C ILE A 121 -59.16 -8.14 -12.72
N LYS A 122 -57.84 -8.15 -12.49
CA LYS A 122 -57.06 -6.93 -12.20
C LYS A 122 -57.16 -5.91 -13.33
N ASP A 123 -57.07 -6.33 -14.59
CA ASP A 123 -57.13 -5.45 -15.76
C ASP A 123 -58.51 -4.83 -15.97
N ILE A 124 -59.57 -5.58 -15.69
CA ILE A 124 -60.94 -5.05 -15.73
C ILE A 124 -61.10 -3.97 -14.66
N LEU A 125 -60.70 -4.29 -13.42
CA LEU A 125 -60.82 -3.36 -12.30
C LEU A 125 -59.96 -2.11 -12.51
N TYR A 126 -58.72 -2.22 -12.99
CA TYR A 126 -57.81 -1.07 -13.12
C TYR A 126 -58.35 0.08 -14.00
N LYS A 127 -59.38 -0.16 -14.83
CA LYS A 127 -60.07 0.90 -15.59
C LYS A 127 -60.77 1.93 -14.69
N ASP A 128 -61.23 1.50 -13.52
CA ASP A 128 -62.09 2.31 -12.64
C ASP A 128 -61.38 2.81 -11.36
N TRP A 129 -60.17 2.31 -11.11
CA TRP A 129 -59.41 2.52 -9.87
C TRP A 129 -58.03 3.11 -10.15
N GLU A 130 -57.51 3.95 -9.24
CA GLU A 130 -56.25 4.65 -9.47
C GLU A 130 -55.02 3.78 -9.19
N LYS A 131 -55.05 2.98 -8.12
CA LYS A 131 -53.90 2.24 -7.62
C LYS A 131 -54.23 0.76 -7.38
N VAL A 132 -53.28 -0.11 -7.68
CA VAL A 132 -53.33 -1.55 -7.37
C VAL A 132 -52.21 -1.91 -6.41
N ILE A 133 -52.55 -2.56 -5.30
CA ILE A 133 -51.59 -3.02 -4.29
C ILE A 133 -51.74 -4.53 -4.14
N TRP A 134 -50.74 -5.29 -4.56
CA TRP A 134 -50.70 -6.74 -4.36
C TRP A 134 -50.29 -7.07 -2.92
N LEU A 135 -51.09 -7.89 -2.25
CA LEU A 135 -50.86 -8.30 -0.87
C LEU A 135 -50.30 -9.72 -0.79
N MET A 136 -50.84 -10.62 -1.62
CA MET A 136 -50.44 -12.02 -1.67
C MET A 136 -50.62 -12.58 -3.07
N ASP A 137 -49.65 -13.36 -3.53
CA ASP A 137 -49.72 -14.09 -4.80
C ASP A 137 -48.94 -15.41 -4.69
N LYS A 138 -49.65 -16.49 -4.34
CA LYS A 138 -49.09 -17.85 -4.23
C LYS A 138 -48.56 -18.40 -5.53
N ASP A 139 -49.06 -17.88 -6.64
CA ASP A 139 -48.67 -18.26 -7.98
C ASP A 139 -47.27 -17.70 -8.29
N SER A 140 -47.07 -16.40 -8.03
CA SER A 140 -45.76 -15.73 -8.09
C SER A 140 -44.76 -16.30 -7.08
N GLU A 141 -45.23 -16.70 -5.89
CA GLU A 141 -44.41 -17.31 -4.84
C GLU A 141 -43.80 -18.64 -5.32
N ILE A 142 -44.55 -19.47 -6.03
CA ILE A 142 -44.04 -20.76 -6.54
C ILE A 142 -43.04 -20.58 -7.66
N LEU A 143 -43.29 -19.65 -8.58
CA LEU A 143 -42.33 -19.29 -9.63
C LEU A 143 -41.01 -18.82 -9.00
N SER A 144 -41.10 -17.93 -7.99
CA SER A 144 -39.92 -17.45 -7.26
C SER A 144 -39.19 -18.59 -6.54
N THR A 145 -39.92 -19.46 -5.83
CA THR A 145 -39.37 -20.60 -5.08
C THR A 145 -38.61 -21.58 -5.96
N LYS A 146 -38.99 -21.70 -7.24
CA LYS A 146 -38.24 -22.50 -8.22
C LYS A 146 -36.97 -21.80 -8.73
N LEU A 147 -36.96 -20.48 -8.83
CA LEU A 147 -35.79 -19.71 -9.26
C LEU A 147 -34.71 -19.60 -8.17
N TYR A 148 -35.11 -19.53 -6.90
CA TYR A 148 -34.19 -19.35 -5.76
C TYR A 148 -33.01 -20.34 -5.74
N PRO A 149 -33.23 -21.69 -5.82
CA PRO A 149 -32.14 -22.66 -5.82
C PRO A 149 -31.17 -22.48 -7.00
N GLU A 150 -31.69 -22.20 -8.21
CA GLU A 150 -30.85 -22.06 -9.41
C GLU A 150 -29.98 -20.80 -9.35
N ILE A 151 -30.51 -19.71 -8.79
CA ILE A 151 -29.72 -18.51 -8.50
C ILE A 151 -28.62 -18.83 -7.50
N TYR A 152 -28.96 -19.50 -6.39
CA TYR A 152 -28.00 -19.89 -5.36
C TYR A 152 -26.87 -20.76 -5.92
N ILE A 153 -27.19 -21.75 -6.75
CA ILE A 153 -26.19 -22.61 -7.41
C ILE A 153 -25.29 -21.77 -8.32
N THR A 154 -25.89 -20.95 -9.18
CA THR A 154 -25.15 -20.13 -10.15
C THR A 154 -24.20 -19.16 -9.45
N GLU A 155 -24.66 -18.48 -8.40
CA GLU A 155 -23.85 -17.56 -7.60
C GLU A 155 -22.65 -18.25 -6.93
N ASN A 156 -22.84 -19.46 -6.40
CA ASN A 156 -21.76 -20.20 -5.75
C ASN A 156 -20.77 -20.77 -6.77
N LEU A 157 -21.25 -21.22 -7.94
CA LEU A 157 -20.38 -21.63 -9.03
C LEU A 157 -19.51 -20.47 -9.52
N THR A 158 -20.05 -19.26 -9.62
CA THR A 158 -19.24 -18.07 -9.95
C THR A 158 -18.16 -17.81 -8.90
N ARG A 159 -18.49 -17.91 -7.61
CA ARG A 159 -17.49 -17.75 -6.52
C ARG A 159 -16.42 -18.83 -6.58
N GLN A 160 -16.82 -20.08 -6.80
CA GLN A 160 -15.88 -21.19 -6.96
C GLN A 160 -14.92 -20.92 -8.12
N PHE A 161 -15.45 -20.54 -9.28
CA PHE A 161 -14.66 -20.27 -10.47
C PHE A 161 -13.64 -19.15 -10.25
N ILE A 162 -14.07 -18.01 -9.68
CA ILE A 162 -13.16 -16.90 -9.35
C ILE A 162 -12.08 -17.37 -8.39
N ASN A 163 -12.44 -18.01 -7.27
CA ASN A 163 -11.47 -18.45 -6.27
C ASN A 163 -10.45 -19.44 -6.84
N GLU A 164 -10.92 -20.50 -7.52
CA GLU A 164 -10.02 -21.52 -8.05
C GLU A 164 -9.06 -20.93 -9.08
N LEU A 165 -9.56 -20.08 -9.98
CA LEU A 165 -8.74 -19.51 -11.03
C LEU A 165 -7.72 -18.51 -10.48
N MET A 166 -8.15 -17.61 -9.59
CA MET A 166 -7.26 -16.63 -8.97
C MET A 166 -6.20 -17.28 -8.10
N ILE A 167 -6.54 -18.31 -7.31
CA ILE A 167 -5.58 -19.05 -6.50
C ILE A 167 -4.56 -19.79 -7.38
N LYS A 168 -5.01 -20.43 -8.47
CA LYS A 168 -4.12 -21.16 -9.38
C LYS A 168 -3.11 -20.24 -10.08
N LYS A 169 -3.48 -18.99 -10.38
CA LYS A 169 -2.62 -18.04 -11.12
C LYS A 169 -1.83 -17.08 -10.22
N TYR A 170 -2.40 -16.64 -9.10
CA TYR A 170 -1.83 -15.58 -8.26
C TYR A 170 -1.57 -15.98 -6.80
N GLY A 171 -1.92 -17.21 -6.41
CA GLY A 171 -1.74 -17.71 -5.05
C GLY A 171 -2.85 -17.28 -4.08
N VAL A 172 -2.71 -17.66 -2.81
CA VAL A 172 -3.76 -17.49 -1.79
C VAL A 172 -4.02 -16.03 -1.41
N ASP A 173 -3.01 -15.16 -1.51
CA ASP A 173 -3.10 -13.76 -1.10
C ASP A 173 -3.62 -12.83 -2.22
N TRP A 174 -4.11 -13.39 -3.33
CA TRP A 174 -4.61 -12.62 -4.48
C TRP A 174 -5.65 -11.56 -4.07
N TRP A 175 -6.48 -11.87 -3.07
CA TRP A 175 -7.52 -10.96 -2.61
C TRP A 175 -6.91 -9.62 -2.16
N ASP A 176 -5.87 -9.68 -1.34
CA ASP A 176 -5.30 -8.50 -0.70
C ASP A 176 -4.48 -7.67 -1.71
N LYS A 177 -4.04 -8.29 -2.82
CA LYS A 177 -3.31 -7.63 -3.91
C LYS A 177 -4.22 -6.89 -4.89
N PHE A 178 -5.31 -7.52 -5.32
CA PHE A 178 -6.12 -7.02 -6.41
C PHE A 178 -7.39 -6.29 -5.93
N VAL A 179 -8.01 -6.76 -4.84
CA VAL A 179 -9.37 -6.30 -4.48
C VAL A 179 -9.33 -4.89 -3.89
N PRO A 180 -10.05 -3.91 -4.49
CA PRO A 180 -10.02 -2.54 -4.00
C PRO A 180 -10.54 -2.39 -2.57
N GLN A 181 -9.96 -1.43 -1.83
CA GLN A 181 -10.33 -1.11 -0.44
C GLN A 181 -11.83 -0.88 -0.23
N LYS A 182 -12.54 -0.36 -1.23
CA LYS A 182 -14.00 -0.18 -1.18
C LYS A 182 -14.76 -1.50 -0.98
N ILE A 183 -14.35 -2.56 -1.69
CA ILE A 183 -14.95 -3.89 -1.56
C ILE A 183 -14.47 -4.55 -0.27
N THR A 184 -13.18 -4.43 0.05
CA THR A 184 -12.60 -4.95 1.30
C THR A 184 -13.28 -4.38 2.53
N LYS A 185 -13.56 -3.07 2.59
CA LYS A 185 -14.33 -2.45 3.70
C LYS A 185 -15.76 -2.98 3.81
N LYS A 186 -16.46 -3.09 2.67
CA LYS A 186 -17.82 -3.65 2.60
C LYS A 186 -17.85 -5.11 3.09
N GLN A 187 -16.83 -5.89 2.72
CA GLN A 187 -16.65 -7.27 3.14
C GLN A 187 -16.37 -7.36 4.65
N LYS A 188 -15.42 -6.60 5.20
CA LYS A 188 -15.08 -6.59 6.63
C LYS A 188 -16.29 -6.27 7.52
N ASN A 189 -17.12 -5.30 7.12
CA ASN A 189 -18.33 -4.93 7.85
C ASN A 189 -19.37 -6.06 7.93
N ARG A 190 -19.41 -6.96 6.94
CA ARG A 190 -20.35 -8.10 6.91
C ARG A 190 -19.79 -9.32 7.64
N LEU A 191 -18.48 -9.54 7.54
CA LEU A 191 -17.79 -10.72 8.06
C LEU A 191 -17.87 -10.86 9.59
N THR A 192 -17.77 -9.73 10.31
CA THR A 192 -17.83 -9.70 11.79
C THR A 192 -19.15 -10.26 12.32
N GLY A 193 -20.26 -9.97 11.65
CA GLY A 193 -21.57 -10.55 11.97
C GLY A 193 -21.61 -12.06 11.71
N TYR A 194 -21.17 -12.52 10.54
CA TYR A 194 -21.29 -13.92 10.14
C TYR A 194 -20.45 -14.87 10.99
N LYS A 195 -19.18 -14.54 11.26
CA LYS A 195 -18.28 -15.39 12.07
C LYS A 195 -18.71 -15.53 13.53
N SER A 196 -19.54 -14.61 14.02
CA SER A 196 -20.10 -14.69 15.38
C SER A 196 -21.20 -15.77 15.50
N ILE A 197 -21.95 -16.02 14.41
CA ILE A 197 -23.11 -16.92 14.40
C ILE A 197 -22.67 -18.37 14.19
N VAL A 198 -21.68 -18.61 13.34
CA VAL A 198 -21.27 -19.97 12.91
C VAL A 198 -19.87 -20.32 13.41
N SER A 199 -19.74 -20.51 14.73
CA SER A 199 -18.45 -20.68 15.41
C SER A 199 -17.57 -21.83 14.90
N LYS A 200 -18.17 -22.89 14.35
CA LYS A 200 -17.47 -24.07 13.81
C LYS A 200 -16.66 -23.79 12.53
N PHE A 201 -16.94 -22.71 11.82
CA PHE A 201 -16.28 -22.34 10.57
C PHE A 201 -15.48 -21.03 10.66
N LYS A 202 -15.11 -20.60 11.88
CA LYS A 202 -14.33 -19.36 12.08
C LYS A 202 -13.03 -19.30 11.27
N ASN A 203 -12.43 -20.45 11.00
CA ASN A 203 -11.20 -20.62 10.24
C ASN A 203 -11.40 -20.68 8.71
N VAL A 204 -12.63 -20.58 8.21
CA VAL A 204 -12.91 -20.55 6.78
C VAL A 204 -12.71 -19.13 6.25
N ASP A 205 -12.13 -19.02 5.05
CA ASP A 205 -12.10 -17.77 4.29
C ASP A 205 -13.48 -17.55 3.64
N GLU A 206 -14.18 -16.53 4.13
CA GLU A 206 -15.51 -16.13 3.68
C GLU A 206 -15.49 -14.79 2.93
N LYS A 207 -14.32 -14.32 2.47
CA LYS A 207 -14.15 -13.04 1.77
C LYS A 207 -15.07 -12.94 0.55
N LEU A 208 -15.00 -13.89 -0.39
CA LEU A 208 -15.91 -13.96 -1.56
C LEU A 208 -17.38 -14.24 -1.18
N MET A 209 -17.62 -14.99 -0.10
CA MET A 209 -18.98 -15.29 0.36
C MET A 209 -19.70 -14.04 0.90
N SER A 210 -18.94 -13.04 1.35
CA SER A 210 -19.44 -11.83 1.98
C SER A 210 -19.72 -10.67 1.01
N ILE A 211 -19.47 -10.85 -0.28
CA ILE A 211 -19.71 -9.84 -1.32
C ILE A 211 -20.92 -10.21 -2.19
N ASP A 212 -21.53 -9.21 -2.84
CA ASP A 212 -22.71 -9.43 -3.67
C ASP A 212 -22.37 -9.71 -5.14
N THR A 213 -23.37 -10.08 -5.93
CA THR A 213 -23.19 -10.45 -7.35
C THR A 213 -22.63 -9.31 -8.20
N ARG A 214 -22.92 -8.04 -7.86
CA ARG A 214 -22.32 -6.92 -8.60
C ARG A 214 -20.83 -6.83 -8.33
N ASP A 215 -20.43 -7.04 -7.09
CA ASP A 215 -19.01 -7.08 -6.72
C ASP A 215 -18.31 -8.25 -7.43
N LEU A 216 -18.94 -9.43 -7.57
CA LEU A 216 -18.37 -10.56 -8.34
C LEU A 216 -18.12 -10.20 -9.81
N LEU A 217 -19.09 -9.56 -10.45
CA LEU A 217 -18.93 -9.10 -11.83
C LEU A 217 -17.78 -8.10 -11.94
N TYR A 218 -17.71 -7.17 -11.01
CA TYR A 218 -16.65 -6.18 -10.96
C TYR A 218 -15.26 -6.82 -10.78
N LEU A 219 -15.14 -7.90 -9.99
CA LEU A 219 -13.90 -8.65 -9.85
C LEU A 219 -13.48 -9.33 -11.15
N ILE A 220 -14.44 -9.91 -11.89
CA ILE A 220 -14.18 -10.53 -13.19
C ILE A 220 -13.68 -9.51 -14.21
N SER A 221 -14.20 -8.28 -14.17
CA SER A 221 -13.82 -7.18 -15.06
C SER A 221 -12.83 -6.19 -14.44
N LEU A 222 -12.08 -6.61 -13.42
CA LEU A 222 -11.25 -5.69 -12.64
C LEU A 222 -10.04 -5.22 -13.45
N LYS A 223 -9.83 -3.90 -13.47
CA LYS A 223 -8.66 -3.27 -14.07
C LYS A 223 -7.89 -2.50 -13.01
N GLY A 224 -6.59 -2.75 -12.93
CA GLY A 224 -5.65 -2.00 -12.12
C GLY A 224 -4.97 -0.93 -12.95
N SER A 225 -4.63 0.17 -12.29
CA SER A 225 -3.83 1.22 -12.91
C SER A 225 -2.63 1.55 -12.05
N LYS A 226 -1.50 1.76 -12.70
CA LYS A 226 -0.24 2.20 -12.10
C LYS A 226 -0.10 3.70 -12.37
N TRP A 227 0.24 4.45 -11.34
CA TRP A 227 0.51 5.88 -11.51
C TRP A 227 1.89 6.06 -12.16
N VAL A 228 1.91 6.75 -13.31
CA VAL A 228 3.15 7.10 -14.00
C VAL A 228 3.26 8.63 -13.97
N PRO A 229 4.03 9.19 -13.02
CA PRO A 229 4.07 10.63 -12.81
C PRO A 229 4.58 11.33 -14.06
N THR A 230 3.83 12.33 -14.50
CA THR A 230 4.25 13.25 -15.55
C THR A 230 4.24 14.67 -15.00
N TYR A 231 5.22 15.48 -15.39
CA TYR A 231 5.24 16.87 -14.96
C TYR A 231 3.95 17.57 -15.39
N ASN A 232 3.28 18.22 -14.44
CA ASN A 232 2.07 18.98 -14.69
C ASN A 232 2.20 20.36 -14.05
N THR A 233 2.04 21.41 -14.86
CA THR A 233 2.19 22.80 -14.43
C THR A 233 1.20 23.17 -13.33
N GLU A 234 -0.05 22.70 -13.43
CA GLU A 234 -1.12 23.01 -12.47
C GLU A 234 -0.83 22.36 -11.10
N ILE A 235 -0.32 21.12 -11.09
CA ILE A 235 0.17 20.45 -9.87
C ILE A 235 1.32 21.24 -9.23
N ASN A 236 2.31 21.66 -10.03
CA ASN A 236 3.44 22.44 -9.53
C ASN A 236 3.00 23.80 -8.96
N GLU A 237 2.01 24.45 -9.58
CA GLU A 237 1.44 25.69 -9.08
C GLU A 237 0.64 25.50 -7.77
N PHE A 238 -0.05 24.37 -7.58
CA PHE A 238 -0.66 24.03 -6.29
C PHE A 238 0.39 23.79 -5.20
N LEU A 239 1.47 23.06 -5.50
CA LEU A 239 2.53 22.75 -4.54
C LEU A 239 3.33 23.99 -4.12
N ASN A 240 3.57 24.92 -5.04
CA ASN A 240 4.27 26.18 -4.77
C ASN A 240 3.36 27.26 -4.15
N GLY A 241 2.08 26.97 -3.97
CA GLY A 241 1.10 27.91 -3.39
C GLY A 241 0.74 29.08 -4.30
N THR A 242 1.03 29.01 -5.61
CA THR A 242 0.61 30.03 -6.59
C THR A 242 -0.84 29.85 -7.03
N LEU A 243 -1.43 28.67 -6.84
CA LEU A 243 -2.86 28.38 -6.99
C LEU A 243 -3.47 27.86 -5.68
N GLU A 244 -4.74 28.19 -5.43
CA GLU A 244 -5.49 27.65 -4.28
C GLU A 244 -5.70 26.13 -4.42
N LEU A 245 -5.41 25.41 -3.34
CA LEU A 245 -5.38 23.94 -3.33
C LEU A 245 -6.78 23.35 -3.60
N ASN A 246 -6.92 22.64 -4.73
CA ASN A 246 -8.16 21.99 -5.13
C ASN A 246 -7.99 20.46 -5.22
N ASN A 247 -8.32 19.77 -4.14
CA ASN A 247 -8.19 18.31 -4.03
C ASN A 247 -8.92 17.52 -5.13
N SER A 248 -10.08 18.01 -5.59
CA SER A 248 -10.83 17.33 -6.66
C SER A 248 -10.10 17.43 -7.99
N ARG A 249 -9.53 18.60 -8.30
CA ARG A 249 -8.75 18.84 -9.52
C ARG A 249 -7.42 18.09 -9.50
N ILE A 250 -6.70 18.13 -8.38
CA ILE A 250 -5.46 17.37 -8.17
C ILE A 250 -5.72 15.88 -8.40
N LYS A 251 -6.76 15.33 -7.76
CA LYS A 251 -7.12 13.92 -7.94
C LYS A 251 -7.45 13.59 -9.40
N GLN A 252 -8.13 14.49 -10.11
CA GLN A 252 -8.40 14.30 -11.53
C GLN A 252 -7.11 14.24 -12.35
N ILE A 253 -6.22 15.23 -12.20
CA ILE A 253 -4.94 15.29 -12.94
C ILE A 253 -4.10 14.04 -12.65
N LEU A 254 -3.94 13.68 -11.38
CA LEU A 254 -3.18 12.48 -10.99
C LEU A 254 -3.83 11.20 -11.55
N SER A 255 -5.16 11.14 -11.60
CA SER A 255 -5.86 9.99 -12.19
C SER A 255 -5.67 9.90 -13.71
N GLU A 256 -5.54 11.04 -14.40
CA GLU A 256 -5.24 11.11 -15.85
C GLU A 256 -3.81 10.64 -16.17
N GLN A 257 -2.90 10.66 -15.20
CA GLN A 257 -1.52 10.15 -15.33
C GLN A 257 -1.40 8.64 -15.11
N ASN A 258 -2.50 7.98 -14.74
CA ASN A 258 -2.48 6.54 -14.53
C ASN A 258 -2.46 5.80 -15.87
N THR A 259 -1.63 4.77 -15.95
CA THR A 259 -1.61 3.82 -17.07
C THR A 259 -2.18 2.48 -16.63
N ASN A 260 -2.74 1.70 -17.56
CA ASN A 260 -3.22 0.35 -17.25
C ASN A 260 -2.06 -0.54 -16.81
N ASP A 261 -2.21 -1.16 -15.64
CA ASP A 261 -1.22 -2.08 -15.05
C ASP A 261 -1.62 -3.54 -15.31
N TYR A 262 -2.89 -3.86 -15.05
CA TYR A 262 -3.47 -5.17 -15.31
C TYR A 262 -4.95 -5.07 -15.68
N ASP A 263 -5.44 -6.05 -16.43
CA ASP A 263 -6.83 -6.20 -16.79
C ASP A 263 -7.23 -7.67 -16.62
N LEU A 264 -7.81 -8.03 -15.47
CA LEU A 264 -8.12 -9.43 -15.15
C LEU A 264 -9.05 -10.07 -16.18
N TRP A 265 -9.89 -9.30 -16.87
CA TRP A 265 -10.71 -9.84 -17.94
C TRP A 265 -9.85 -10.31 -19.10
N SER A 266 -9.07 -9.40 -19.68
CA SER A 266 -8.23 -9.65 -20.84
C SER A 266 -7.11 -10.64 -20.54
N ASP A 267 -6.53 -10.54 -19.35
CA ASP A 267 -5.37 -11.31 -18.91
C ASP A 267 -5.73 -12.72 -18.41
N LEU A 268 -6.98 -12.97 -18.02
CA LEU A 268 -7.35 -14.21 -17.34
C LEU A 268 -8.75 -14.74 -17.69
N PHE A 269 -9.81 -13.97 -17.45
CA PHE A 269 -11.17 -14.52 -17.51
C PHE A 269 -11.67 -14.76 -18.95
N SER A 270 -11.27 -13.93 -19.91
CA SER A 270 -11.65 -14.03 -21.32
C SER A 270 -11.18 -15.33 -21.99
N TYR A 271 -10.16 -16.00 -21.45
CA TYR A 271 -9.73 -17.31 -21.92
C TYR A 271 -10.74 -18.42 -21.62
N TYR A 272 -11.55 -18.28 -20.57
CA TYR A 272 -12.47 -19.31 -20.10
C TYR A 272 -13.94 -18.97 -20.34
N LEU A 273 -14.28 -17.69 -20.36
CA LEU A 273 -15.65 -17.20 -20.49
C LEU A 273 -15.90 -16.61 -21.89
N PRO A 274 -17.15 -16.66 -22.40
CA PRO A 274 -17.48 -16.04 -23.67
C PRO A 274 -17.41 -14.50 -23.59
N GLU A 275 -17.18 -13.84 -24.72
CA GLU A 275 -17.05 -12.37 -24.79
C GLU A 275 -18.29 -11.64 -24.25
N ASP A 276 -19.48 -12.19 -24.48
CA ASP A 276 -20.75 -11.61 -24.03
C ASP A 276 -21.13 -11.96 -22.57
N PHE A 277 -20.23 -12.61 -21.82
CA PHE A 277 -20.51 -13.06 -20.46
C PHE A 277 -20.81 -11.89 -19.52
N GLU A 278 -20.08 -10.77 -19.63
CA GLU A 278 -20.29 -9.62 -18.74
C GLU A 278 -21.72 -9.06 -18.88
N GLU A 279 -22.23 -8.97 -20.10
CA GLU A 279 -23.59 -8.51 -20.39
C GLU A 279 -24.63 -9.48 -19.85
N LYS A 280 -24.46 -10.78 -20.10
CA LYS A 280 -25.32 -11.83 -19.56
C LYS A 280 -25.35 -11.83 -18.03
N PHE A 281 -24.20 -11.63 -17.39
CA PHE A 281 -24.10 -11.58 -15.94
C PHE A 281 -24.76 -10.33 -15.33
N LYS A 282 -24.74 -9.18 -16.03
CA LYS A 282 -25.52 -7.99 -15.64
C LYS A 282 -27.01 -8.27 -15.64
N ILE A 283 -27.51 -8.93 -16.69
CA ILE A 283 -28.93 -9.33 -16.80
C ILE A 283 -29.29 -10.30 -15.68
N PHE A 284 -28.47 -11.34 -15.45
CA PHE A 284 -28.63 -12.27 -14.33
C PHE A 284 -28.69 -11.55 -12.99
N THR A 285 -27.80 -10.58 -12.75
CA THR A 285 -27.75 -9.82 -11.49
C THR A 285 -29.02 -8.98 -11.29
N ALA A 286 -29.56 -8.37 -12.34
CA ALA A 286 -30.82 -7.63 -12.28
C ALA A 286 -32.00 -8.55 -11.98
N ASN A 287 -32.09 -9.68 -12.69
CA ASN A 287 -33.12 -10.69 -12.52
C ASN A 287 -33.08 -11.33 -11.13
N ARG A 288 -31.90 -11.68 -10.64
CA ARG A 288 -31.67 -12.17 -9.27
C ARG A 288 -32.20 -11.19 -8.23
N ASN A 289 -31.93 -9.91 -8.38
CA ASN A 289 -32.42 -8.89 -7.44
C ASN A 289 -33.96 -8.80 -7.49
N HIS A 290 -34.58 -8.99 -8.65
CA HIS A 290 -36.04 -9.04 -8.77
C HIS A 290 -36.64 -10.17 -7.94
N VAL A 291 -36.10 -11.39 -8.07
CA VAL A 291 -36.54 -12.58 -7.31
C VAL A 291 -36.30 -12.40 -5.80
N MET A 292 -35.10 -11.97 -5.41
CA MET A 292 -34.68 -11.88 -4.00
C MET A 292 -35.41 -10.80 -3.21
N HIS A 293 -35.96 -9.79 -3.89
CA HIS A 293 -36.83 -8.77 -3.29
C HIS A 293 -38.32 -9.15 -3.36
N ASN A 294 -38.64 -10.41 -3.67
CA ASN A 294 -40.01 -10.95 -3.74
C ASN A 294 -40.95 -10.10 -4.61
N LYS A 295 -40.42 -9.53 -5.69
CA LYS A 295 -41.24 -8.81 -6.66
C LYS A 295 -42.11 -9.81 -7.43
N LEU A 296 -43.26 -9.37 -7.93
CA LEU A 296 -44.18 -10.22 -8.69
C LEU A 296 -43.51 -10.79 -9.95
N ILE A 297 -43.81 -12.05 -10.24
CA ILE A 297 -43.31 -12.81 -11.38
C ILE A 297 -44.52 -13.47 -12.05
N ASP A 298 -44.66 -13.24 -13.35
CA ASP A 298 -45.54 -14.00 -14.23
C ASP A 298 -44.75 -15.08 -15.00
N ARG A 299 -45.41 -15.94 -15.78
CA ARG A 299 -44.71 -17.02 -16.50
C ARG A 299 -43.73 -16.49 -17.54
N ASP A 300 -44.02 -15.36 -18.17
CA ASP A 300 -43.13 -14.78 -19.19
C ASP A 300 -41.83 -14.27 -18.55
N ALA A 301 -41.94 -13.53 -17.44
CA ALA A 301 -40.80 -13.13 -16.63
C ALA A 301 -40.06 -14.34 -16.05
N PHE A 302 -40.77 -15.37 -15.57
CA PHE A 302 -40.16 -16.60 -15.10
C PHE A 302 -39.28 -17.25 -16.17
N ARG A 303 -39.77 -17.39 -17.41
CA ARG A 303 -38.99 -17.94 -18.53
C ARG A 303 -37.74 -17.11 -18.81
N ILE A 304 -37.89 -15.78 -18.90
CA ILE A 304 -36.76 -14.87 -19.16
C ILE A 304 -35.69 -14.98 -18.06
N ILE A 305 -36.12 -14.99 -16.79
CA ILE A 305 -35.21 -15.12 -15.65
C ILE A 305 -34.54 -16.49 -15.65
N TRP A 306 -35.30 -17.56 -15.90
CA TRP A 306 -34.80 -18.94 -15.98
C TRP A 306 -33.72 -19.09 -17.05
N ASP A 307 -33.98 -18.58 -18.27
CA ASP A 307 -33.03 -18.63 -19.38
C ASP A 307 -31.76 -17.84 -19.04
N SER A 308 -31.90 -16.63 -18.47
CA SER A 308 -30.77 -15.82 -18.01
C SER A 308 -29.91 -16.52 -16.96
N ILE A 309 -30.51 -17.27 -16.02
CA ILE A 309 -29.76 -18.06 -15.04
C ILE A 309 -29.02 -19.19 -15.74
N ASN A 310 -29.68 -19.94 -16.64
CA ASN A 310 -29.08 -21.07 -17.34
C ASN A 310 -27.92 -20.67 -18.24
N GLU A 311 -27.98 -19.53 -18.91
CA GLU A 311 -26.90 -19.02 -19.74
C GLU A 311 -25.63 -18.77 -18.91
N VAL A 312 -25.76 -18.06 -17.79
CA VAL A 312 -24.62 -17.79 -16.88
C VAL A 312 -24.10 -19.08 -16.26
N ASN A 313 -25.00 -19.94 -15.77
CA ASN A 313 -24.66 -21.21 -15.16
C ASN A 313 -23.87 -22.11 -16.13
N THR A 314 -24.34 -22.22 -17.37
CA THR A 314 -23.68 -22.99 -18.44
C THR A 314 -22.32 -22.40 -18.77
N GLY A 315 -22.21 -21.07 -18.90
CA GLY A 315 -20.94 -20.38 -19.12
C GLY A 315 -19.91 -20.70 -18.05
N ILE A 316 -20.29 -20.61 -16.77
CA ILE A 316 -19.41 -20.92 -15.63
C ILE A 316 -19.05 -22.40 -15.58
N LYS A 317 -20.00 -23.32 -15.80
CA LYS A 317 -19.71 -24.77 -15.82
C LYS A 317 -18.72 -25.14 -16.92
N ASN A 318 -18.88 -24.55 -18.11
CA ASN A 318 -17.94 -24.75 -19.22
C ASN A 318 -16.55 -24.20 -18.87
N ALA A 319 -16.48 -23.02 -18.25
CA ALA A 319 -15.23 -22.42 -17.79
C ALA A 319 -14.52 -23.29 -16.74
N LEU A 320 -15.24 -23.79 -15.73
CA LEU A 320 -14.73 -24.72 -14.73
C LEU A 320 -14.23 -26.03 -15.37
N SER A 321 -14.99 -26.59 -16.32
CA SER A 321 -14.58 -27.81 -17.04
C SER A 321 -13.29 -27.58 -17.84
N LYS A 322 -13.19 -26.44 -18.54
CA LYS A 322 -12.00 -26.06 -19.31
C LYS A 322 -10.79 -25.90 -18.39
N MET A 323 -10.93 -25.15 -17.30
CA MET A 323 -9.88 -24.95 -16.30
C MET A 323 -9.41 -26.26 -15.65
N ASN A 324 -10.30 -27.22 -15.42
CA ASN A 324 -9.93 -28.52 -14.83
C ASN A 324 -9.27 -29.48 -15.82
N SER A 325 -9.48 -29.29 -17.12
CA SER A 325 -8.80 -30.06 -18.17
C SER A 325 -7.41 -29.51 -18.54
N GLU A 326 -7.13 -28.27 -18.16
CA GLU A 326 -5.89 -27.59 -18.48
C GLU A 326 -4.78 -27.97 -17.49
N VAL A 327 -3.67 -28.46 -18.03
CA VAL A 327 -2.45 -28.74 -17.27
C VAL A 327 -1.54 -27.52 -17.41
N ILE A 328 -1.41 -26.74 -16.33
CA ILE A 328 -0.47 -25.61 -16.28
C ILE A 328 0.95 -26.19 -16.39
N SER A 329 1.74 -25.72 -17.36
CA SER A 329 3.12 -26.19 -17.51
C SER A 329 3.99 -25.69 -16.34
N ASP A 330 5.11 -26.37 -16.07
CA ASP A 330 6.03 -25.92 -15.03
C ASP A 330 6.62 -24.53 -15.35
N GLU A 331 6.87 -24.22 -16.63
CA GLU A 331 7.35 -22.90 -17.06
C GLU A 331 6.33 -21.80 -16.75
N GLU A 332 5.06 -22.04 -17.07
CA GLU A 332 3.99 -21.08 -16.79
C GLU A 332 3.77 -20.90 -15.28
N ARG A 333 3.90 -21.99 -14.51
CA ARG A 333 3.85 -21.95 -13.05
C ARG A 333 4.99 -21.12 -12.46
N ILE A 334 6.22 -21.32 -12.94
CA ILE A 334 7.40 -20.55 -12.52
C ILE A 334 7.23 -19.08 -12.88
N ALA A 335 6.77 -18.77 -14.09
CA ALA A 335 6.53 -17.39 -14.52
C ALA A 335 5.48 -16.68 -13.65
N ASN A 336 4.39 -17.36 -13.31
CA ASN A 336 3.36 -16.82 -12.42
C ASN A 336 3.92 -16.58 -11.00
N ILE A 337 4.69 -17.52 -10.44
CA ILE A 337 5.34 -17.34 -9.13
C ILE A 337 6.28 -16.14 -9.15
N ALA A 338 7.13 -16.02 -10.18
CA ALA A 338 8.06 -14.89 -10.32
C ALA A 338 7.32 -13.55 -10.39
N ARG A 339 6.21 -13.48 -11.15
CA ARG A 339 5.39 -12.25 -11.25
C ARG A 339 4.74 -11.89 -9.92
N VAL A 340 4.21 -12.86 -9.21
CA VAL A 340 3.60 -12.71 -7.87
C VAL A 340 4.64 -12.24 -6.86
N GLN A 341 5.86 -12.76 -6.94
CA GLN A 341 6.97 -12.40 -6.07
C GLN A 341 7.47 -10.98 -6.36
N GLN A 342 7.68 -10.63 -7.62
CA GLN A 342 8.06 -9.27 -8.02
C GLN A 342 7.04 -8.22 -7.54
N PHE A 343 5.74 -8.51 -7.68
CA PHE A 343 4.68 -7.63 -7.18
C PHE A 343 4.76 -7.48 -5.64
N ASN A 344 5.01 -8.56 -4.90
CA ASN A 344 5.15 -8.51 -3.45
C ASN A 344 6.37 -7.69 -3.02
N GLU A 345 7.50 -7.89 -3.68
CA GLU A 345 8.73 -7.14 -3.42
C GLU A 345 8.53 -5.65 -3.66
N GLU A 346 7.86 -5.25 -4.74
CA GLU A 346 7.52 -3.85 -5.02
C GLU A 346 6.59 -3.24 -3.94
N GLN A 347 5.61 -4.01 -3.45
CA GLN A 347 4.72 -3.54 -2.37
C GLN A 347 5.46 -3.35 -1.05
N VAL A 348 6.28 -4.32 -0.63
CA VAL A 348 7.09 -4.23 0.60
C VAL A 348 8.05 -3.07 0.52
N TYR A 349 8.71 -2.88 -0.63
CA TYR A 349 9.61 -1.75 -0.85
C TYR A 349 8.90 -0.40 -0.75
N ASN A 350 7.73 -0.26 -1.38
CA ASN A 350 6.93 0.97 -1.29
C ASN A 350 6.44 1.24 0.13
N GLU A 351 6.02 0.21 0.86
CA GLU A 351 5.59 0.33 2.25
C GLU A 351 6.74 0.75 3.16
N GLN A 352 7.94 0.21 2.93
CA GLN A 352 9.15 0.64 3.64
C GLN A 352 9.46 2.12 3.40
N ILE A 353 9.41 2.59 2.15
CA ILE A 353 9.62 4.02 1.83
C ILE A 353 8.63 4.90 2.59
N ILE A 354 7.33 4.56 2.52
CA ILE A 354 6.28 5.32 3.21
C ILE A 354 6.53 5.33 4.71
N ALA A 355 6.89 4.19 5.30
CA ALA A 355 7.14 4.08 6.72
C ALA A 355 8.36 4.91 7.18
N GLU A 356 9.45 4.90 6.41
CA GLU A 356 10.65 5.69 6.66
C GLU A 356 10.38 7.20 6.55
N GLU A 357 9.63 7.63 5.52
CA GLU A 357 9.23 9.03 5.33
C GLU A 357 8.29 9.53 6.44
N GLU A 358 7.29 8.73 6.82
CA GLU A 358 6.33 9.10 7.88
C GLU A 358 6.97 9.13 9.27
N ALA A 359 7.80 8.13 9.58
CA ALA A 359 8.48 8.04 10.88
C ALA A 359 9.71 8.95 10.98
N GLY A 360 10.26 9.40 9.84
CA GLY A 360 11.46 10.23 9.78
C GLY A 360 12.73 9.47 10.18
N VAL A 361 12.82 8.18 9.85
CA VAL A 361 13.96 7.30 10.14
C VAL A 361 14.35 6.52 8.89
N SER A 362 15.62 6.16 8.78
CA SER A 362 16.10 5.33 7.67
C SER A 362 16.56 3.95 8.16
N VAL A 363 16.05 2.88 7.53
CA VAL A 363 16.46 1.50 7.82
C VAL A 363 17.42 1.04 6.74
N ARG A 364 18.70 0.94 7.09
CA ARG A 364 19.80 0.71 6.15
C ARG A 364 20.25 -0.75 6.12
N THR A 365 20.75 -1.18 4.96
CA THR A 365 21.34 -2.51 4.77
C THR A 365 22.76 -2.58 5.34
N ASP A 366 23.30 -3.80 5.47
CA ASP A 366 24.68 -4.01 5.93
C ASP A 366 25.70 -3.27 5.04
N GLU A 367 25.48 -3.27 3.72
CA GLU A 367 26.35 -2.59 2.73
C GLU A 367 26.28 -1.07 2.90
N ASP A 368 25.08 -0.50 3.08
CA ASP A 368 24.89 0.93 3.31
C ASP A 368 25.57 1.38 4.61
N ILE A 369 25.39 0.61 5.70
CA ILE A 369 25.99 0.92 7.01
C ILE A 369 27.52 0.92 6.92
N LEU A 370 28.10 -0.08 6.25
CA LEU A 370 29.55 -0.14 6.03
C LEU A 370 30.07 1.08 5.27
N SER A 371 29.43 1.42 4.14
CA SER A 371 29.81 2.60 3.35
C SER A 371 29.73 3.89 4.17
N MET A 372 28.71 4.03 5.03
CA MET A 372 28.58 5.21 5.89
C MET A 372 29.69 5.29 6.95
N PHE A 373 30.11 4.16 7.53
CA PHE A 373 31.27 4.15 8.44
C PHE A 373 32.53 4.60 7.73
N GLU A 374 32.79 4.06 6.54
CA GLU A 374 33.99 4.40 5.76
C GLU A 374 34.00 5.88 5.38
N GLU A 375 32.87 6.43 4.93
CA GLU A 375 32.73 7.86 4.62
C GLU A 375 32.92 8.74 5.87
N LYS A 376 32.26 8.39 6.98
CA LYS A 376 32.33 9.17 8.24
C LYS A 376 33.73 9.18 8.84
N ILE A 377 34.41 8.03 8.85
CA ILE A 377 35.78 7.90 9.35
C ILE A 377 36.74 8.64 8.42
N THR A 378 36.62 8.49 7.10
CA THR A 378 37.48 9.19 6.14
C THR A 378 37.35 10.70 6.28
N SER A 379 36.11 11.22 6.34
CA SER A 379 35.85 12.65 6.56
C SER A 379 36.48 13.15 7.86
N TYR A 380 36.38 12.39 8.95
CA TYR A 380 37.01 12.75 10.22
C TYR A 380 38.54 12.81 10.13
N LEU A 381 39.16 11.86 9.42
CA LEU A 381 40.61 11.78 9.28
C LEU A 381 41.16 12.91 8.38
N ASP A 382 40.41 13.30 7.36
CA ASP A 382 40.74 14.47 6.53
C ASP A 382 40.71 15.77 7.35
N ASP A 383 39.65 15.95 8.17
CA ASP A 383 39.57 17.08 9.11
C ASP A 383 40.72 17.07 10.13
N PHE A 384 41.15 15.89 10.55
CA PHE A 384 42.27 15.71 11.48
C PHE A 384 43.64 16.01 10.84
N ASP A 385 43.86 15.65 9.58
CA ASP A 385 45.09 15.98 8.84
C ASP A 385 45.28 17.51 8.74
N ASP A 386 44.18 18.23 8.50
CA ASP A 386 44.19 19.70 8.48
C ASP A 386 44.63 20.32 9.83
N LEU A 387 44.35 19.68 10.97
CA LEU A 387 44.85 20.11 12.28
C LEU A 387 46.36 19.92 12.43
N LEU A 388 46.93 18.91 11.78
CA LEU A 388 48.37 18.63 11.80
C LEU A 388 49.15 19.45 10.76
N ARG A 389 48.48 20.12 9.83
CA ARG A 389 49.08 20.83 8.69
C ARG A 389 50.20 21.82 9.05
N PHE A 390 50.15 22.46 10.22
CA PHE A 390 51.19 23.41 10.66
C PHE A 390 52.37 22.74 11.39
N ARG A 391 52.35 21.42 11.55
CA ARG A 391 53.41 20.64 12.20
C ARG A 391 54.32 20.04 11.14
N ASP A 392 55.18 20.87 10.54
CA ASP A 392 56.08 20.50 9.42
C ASP A 392 57.02 19.30 9.70
N TYR A 393 57.20 18.94 10.98
CA TYR A 393 58.00 17.80 11.42
C TYR A 393 57.26 16.47 11.37
N LEU A 394 55.96 16.49 11.10
CA LEU A 394 55.11 15.32 10.90
C LEU A 394 54.70 15.21 9.43
N SER A 395 54.43 13.99 8.99
CA SER A 395 53.69 13.70 7.79
C SER A 395 52.62 12.67 8.11
N MET A 396 51.40 12.88 7.63
CA MET A 396 50.31 11.96 7.80
C MET A 396 49.91 11.37 6.46
N LYS A 397 49.65 10.07 6.45
CA LYS A 397 49.14 9.35 5.29
C LYS A 397 47.84 8.66 5.67
N VAL A 398 46.75 9.10 5.05
CA VAL A 398 45.47 8.39 5.05
C VAL A 398 45.56 7.23 4.05
N HIS A 399 45.24 6.02 4.49
CA HIS A 399 45.22 4.85 3.63
C HIS A 399 43.81 4.59 3.11
N SER A 400 43.70 3.99 1.93
CA SER A 400 42.44 3.35 1.52
C SER A 400 42.23 2.10 2.37
N PHE A 401 41.09 1.99 3.03
CA PHE A 401 40.74 0.85 3.88
C PHE A 401 39.37 0.30 3.50
N GLU A 402 39.18 -0.99 3.79
CA GLU A 402 37.88 -1.66 3.80
C GLU A 402 37.67 -2.18 5.22
N LEU A 403 36.54 -1.82 5.84
CA LEU A 403 36.26 -2.24 7.21
C LEU A 403 35.93 -3.73 7.27
N SER A 404 36.60 -4.44 8.18
CA SER A 404 36.38 -5.87 8.39
C SER A 404 36.63 -6.25 9.84
N GLN A 405 36.38 -7.53 10.19
CA GLN A 405 36.73 -8.05 11.52
C GLN A 405 38.25 -8.11 11.76
N GLU A 406 39.05 -8.04 10.70
CA GLU A 406 40.51 -7.93 10.80
C GLU A 406 40.94 -6.46 10.86
N PRO A 407 41.94 -6.11 11.69
CA PRO A 407 42.42 -4.73 11.80
C PRO A 407 42.94 -4.18 10.47
N CYS A 408 42.36 -3.08 9.99
CA CYS A 408 42.85 -2.34 8.85
C CYS A 408 43.58 -1.06 9.32
N ASN A 409 44.59 -0.65 8.56
CA ASN A 409 45.33 0.57 8.86
C ASN A 409 44.60 1.77 8.29
N LEU A 410 44.14 2.68 9.15
CA LEU A 410 43.42 3.89 8.74
C LEU A 410 44.42 4.98 8.36
N ILE A 411 45.34 5.30 9.28
CA ILE A 411 46.32 6.37 9.10
C ILE A 411 47.68 5.98 9.64
N THR A 412 48.72 6.58 9.05
CA THR A 412 50.09 6.50 9.57
C THR A 412 50.65 7.91 9.71
N ILE A 413 51.10 8.24 10.91
CA ILE A 413 51.73 9.52 11.23
C ILE A 413 53.22 9.25 11.43
N THR A 414 54.04 9.91 10.63
CA THR A 414 55.49 9.73 10.58
C THR A 414 56.18 11.00 11.03
N ARG A 415 57.15 10.88 11.94
CA ARG A 415 58.05 11.98 12.27
C ARG A 415 59.20 12.03 11.26
N ASN A 416 59.32 13.16 10.57
CA ASN A 416 60.06 13.25 9.32
C ASN A 416 61.58 13.04 9.49
N TYR A 417 62.18 13.44 10.61
CA TYR A 417 63.64 13.38 10.76
C TYR A 417 64.18 11.99 11.13
N ASP A 418 63.48 11.17 11.91
CA ASP A 418 63.93 9.83 12.33
C ASP A 418 63.04 8.69 11.80
N GLN A 419 61.98 9.02 11.08
CA GLN A 419 61.04 8.05 10.51
C GLN A 419 60.37 7.19 11.60
N LYS A 420 60.16 7.75 12.81
CA LYS A 420 59.34 7.12 13.84
C LYS A 420 57.87 7.24 13.44
N ASP A 421 57.18 6.10 13.37
CA ASP A 421 55.80 6.01 12.91
C ASP A 421 54.83 5.65 14.04
N MET A 422 53.62 6.18 13.95
CA MET A 422 52.46 5.80 14.75
C MET A 422 51.30 5.42 13.82
N GLN A 423 50.62 4.31 14.11
CA GLN A 423 49.54 3.77 13.27
C GLN A 423 48.23 3.73 14.04
N LEU A 424 47.16 4.24 13.42
CA LEU A 424 45.78 4.09 13.91
C LEU A 424 45.10 2.98 13.12
N LEU A 425 44.60 1.96 13.81
CA LEU A 425 43.92 0.83 13.22
C LEU A 425 42.41 0.90 13.48
N GLY A 426 41.61 0.39 12.55
CA GLY A 426 40.17 0.23 12.67
C GLY A 426 39.76 -1.24 12.57
N VAL A 427 38.79 -1.66 13.38
CA VAL A 427 38.20 -3.01 13.37
C VAL A 427 36.68 -2.90 13.43
N LEU A 428 35.98 -3.62 12.57
CA LEU A 428 34.54 -3.81 12.64
C LEU A 428 34.22 -4.83 13.75
N GLU A 429 33.72 -4.34 14.88
CA GLU A 429 33.38 -5.18 16.04
C GLU A 429 32.04 -5.87 15.85
N SER A 430 31.05 -5.17 15.29
CA SER A 430 29.73 -5.73 14.98
C SER A 430 29.06 -5.01 13.83
N LEU A 431 28.32 -5.77 13.00
CA LEU A 431 27.49 -5.25 11.92
C LEU A 431 26.09 -5.86 12.01
N SER A 432 25.07 -5.02 11.98
CA SER A 432 23.68 -5.45 11.96
C SER A 432 22.77 -4.44 11.27
N SER A 433 22.13 -4.88 10.19
CA SER A 433 21.03 -4.19 9.50
C SER A 433 19.65 -4.42 10.13
N ASN A 434 19.55 -5.15 11.24
CA ASN A 434 18.26 -5.31 11.91
C ASN A 434 17.75 -3.96 12.42
N PRO A 435 16.44 -3.66 12.28
CA PRO A 435 15.88 -2.40 12.75
C PRO A 435 16.15 -2.17 14.24
N GLY A 436 16.65 -0.98 14.59
CA GLY A 436 16.95 -0.59 15.97
C GLY A 436 18.22 -1.21 16.57
N SER A 437 18.94 -2.03 15.82
CA SER A 437 20.23 -2.58 16.25
C SER A 437 21.38 -1.61 16.03
N SER A 438 22.46 -1.81 16.79
CA SER A 438 23.69 -1.04 16.69
C SER A 438 24.79 -1.82 15.94
N SER A 439 25.52 -1.10 15.09
CA SER A 439 26.79 -1.54 14.48
C SER A 439 27.95 -0.74 15.08
N ILE A 440 29.12 -1.35 15.25
CA ILE A 440 30.23 -0.77 16.02
C ILE A 440 31.55 -0.98 15.28
N VAL A 441 32.29 0.11 15.11
CA VAL A 441 33.69 0.10 14.68
C VAL A 441 34.55 0.60 15.83
N THR A 442 35.62 -0.13 16.14
CA THR A 442 36.58 0.24 17.18
C THR A 442 37.90 0.66 16.53
N MET A 443 38.37 1.86 16.89
CA MET A 443 39.65 2.43 16.46
C MET A 443 40.64 2.46 17.62
N TYR A 444 41.91 2.16 17.36
CA TYR A 444 42.95 2.17 18.40
C TYR A 444 44.34 2.34 17.80
N PHE A 445 45.27 2.86 18.60
CA PHE A 445 46.65 2.98 18.18
C PHE A 445 47.39 1.66 18.36
N LYS A 446 48.19 1.30 17.37
CA LYS A 446 49.07 0.14 17.45
C LYS A 446 50.04 0.33 18.63
N ASP A 447 50.10 -0.67 19.49
CA ASP A 447 50.91 -0.71 20.72
C ASP A 447 50.40 0.11 21.93
N TYR A 448 49.17 0.65 21.87
CA TYR A 448 48.54 1.36 23.00
C TYR A 448 47.18 0.76 23.38
N GLU A 449 46.81 0.84 24.66
CA GLU A 449 45.56 0.24 25.17
C GLU A 449 44.30 1.08 24.90
N LYS A 450 44.46 2.37 24.55
CA LYS A 450 43.32 3.28 24.39
C LYS A 450 42.55 2.98 23.10
N GLN A 451 41.24 2.75 23.24
CA GLN A 451 40.32 2.42 22.16
C GLN A 451 39.20 3.44 22.08
N PHE A 452 38.70 3.68 20.87
CA PHE A 452 37.61 4.60 20.58
C PHE A 452 36.55 3.87 19.77
N LYS A 453 35.29 4.04 20.13
CA LYS A 453 34.18 3.37 19.46
C LYS A 453 33.38 4.37 18.65
N VAL A 454 33.14 4.02 17.40
CA VAL A 454 32.14 4.66 16.53
C VAL A 454 30.96 3.71 16.49
N GLU A 455 29.81 4.16 16.99
CA GLU A 455 28.58 3.37 16.95
C GLU A 455 27.61 3.99 15.95
N TYR A 456 26.91 3.14 15.22
CA TYR A 456 25.79 3.53 14.36
C TYR A 456 24.55 2.74 14.78
N ILE A 457 23.47 3.44 15.09
CA ILE A 457 22.18 2.83 15.42
C ILE A 457 21.31 2.87 14.16
N ASN A 458 20.79 1.72 13.74
CA ASN A 458 19.88 1.63 12.60
C ASN A 458 18.47 2.08 12.99
N GLY A 459 17.74 2.69 12.07
CA GLY A 459 16.38 3.18 12.31
C GLY A 459 15.40 2.04 12.63
N ALA A 460 14.34 2.35 13.37
CA ALA A 460 13.21 1.45 13.57
C ALA A 460 11.91 2.23 13.69
N TYR A 461 10.83 1.65 13.17
CA TYR A 461 9.48 2.23 13.18
C TYR A 461 8.42 1.19 13.54
N GLU A 462 7.26 1.69 13.99
CA GLU A 462 6.04 0.90 14.15
C GLU A 462 4.82 1.65 13.62
N PHE A 463 3.81 0.92 13.19
CA PHE A 463 2.54 1.51 12.78
C PHE A 463 1.68 1.85 14.00
N ASN A 464 1.30 3.13 14.13
CA ASN A 464 0.41 3.59 15.19
C ASN A 464 -1.05 3.52 14.71
N GLU A 465 -1.84 2.57 15.22
CA GLU A 465 -3.25 2.42 14.81
C GLU A 465 -4.13 3.64 15.13
N GLU A 466 -3.85 4.38 16.21
CA GLU A 466 -4.65 5.54 16.63
C GLU A 466 -4.45 6.74 15.71
N GLN A 467 -3.22 6.97 15.28
CA GLN A 467 -2.84 8.09 14.40
C GLN A 467 -2.85 7.70 12.92
N SER A 468 -2.93 6.39 12.63
CA SER A 468 -2.94 5.82 11.28
C SER A 468 -1.72 6.22 10.43
N ASN A 469 -0.55 6.30 11.07
CA ASN A 469 0.75 6.60 10.46
C ASN A 469 1.87 5.79 11.12
N TYR A 470 3.02 5.73 10.48
CA TYR A 470 4.23 5.17 11.06
C TYR A 470 4.90 6.16 12.02
N MET A 471 5.41 5.65 13.13
CA MET A 471 6.09 6.42 14.19
C MET A 471 7.46 5.80 14.48
N PRO A 472 8.48 6.62 14.81
CA PRO A 472 9.80 6.12 15.12
C PRO A 472 9.84 5.43 16.49
N ILE A 473 10.44 4.24 16.53
CA ILE A 473 10.86 3.56 17.76
C ILE A 473 12.29 4.00 18.12
N THR A 474 13.17 4.01 17.11
CA THR A 474 14.59 4.32 17.25
C THR A 474 15.02 5.22 16.10
N MET A 475 15.61 6.36 16.41
CA MET A 475 16.20 7.26 15.41
C MET A 475 17.53 6.70 14.93
N ASP A 476 17.75 6.68 13.62
CA ASP A 476 19.06 6.36 13.07
C ASP A 476 20.05 7.48 13.35
N GLN A 477 21.23 7.12 13.87
CA GLN A 477 22.26 8.12 14.22
C GLN A 477 23.64 7.49 14.38
N PHE A 478 24.66 8.31 14.14
CA PHE A 478 26.04 8.05 14.56
C PHE A 478 26.28 8.57 15.98
N ILE A 479 26.98 7.78 16.77
CA ILE A 479 27.46 8.13 18.10
C ILE A 479 28.98 8.04 18.07
N LEU A 480 29.61 9.21 18.01
CA LEU A 480 31.06 9.39 18.06
C LEU A 480 31.39 10.64 18.86
N ASN A 481 32.28 10.52 19.84
CA ASN A 481 32.83 11.66 20.56
C ASN A 481 34.10 12.17 19.86
N GLU A 482 33.91 12.99 18.83
CA GLU A 482 35.02 13.50 18.00
C GLU A 482 36.01 14.36 18.82
N GLU A 483 35.54 15.12 19.80
CA GLU A 483 36.39 15.96 20.66
C GLU A 483 37.34 15.11 21.51
N GLU A 484 36.82 14.05 22.14
CA GLU A 484 37.61 13.13 22.95
C GLU A 484 38.61 12.34 22.11
N LEU A 485 38.19 11.87 20.93
CA LEU A 485 39.06 11.19 19.98
C LEU A 485 40.22 12.12 19.56
N THR A 486 39.90 13.34 19.14
CA THR A 486 40.88 14.35 18.68
C THR A 486 41.85 14.74 19.78
N GLY A 487 41.35 15.04 20.98
CA GLY A 487 42.20 15.39 22.12
C GLY A 487 43.15 14.26 22.47
N SER A 488 42.66 13.02 22.45
CA SER A 488 43.47 11.84 22.75
C SER A 488 44.51 11.53 21.66
N LEU A 489 44.16 11.74 20.38
CA LEU A 489 45.10 11.62 19.26
C LEU A 489 46.24 12.64 19.44
N LEU A 490 45.93 13.90 19.72
CA LEU A 490 46.92 14.95 19.91
C LEU A 490 47.81 14.70 21.13
N GLU A 491 47.25 14.29 22.26
CA GLU A 491 48.02 13.93 23.47
C GLU A 491 49.04 12.82 23.19
N LEU A 492 48.66 11.78 22.44
CA LEU A 492 49.55 10.68 22.09
C LEU A 492 50.63 11.10 21.09
N ILE A 493 50.27 11.91 20.08
CA ILE A 493 51.23 12.48 19.13
C ILE A 493 52.25 13.36 19.85
N ASP A 494 51.80 14.22 20.77
CA ASP A 494 52.67 15.13 21.51
C ASP A 494 53.60 14.36 22.47
N ALA A 495 53.15 13.25 23.06
CA ALA A 495 53.98 12.42 23.92
C ALA A 495 55.02 11.57 23.16
N GLU A 496 54.66 11.04 21.99
CA GLU A 496 55.46 10.01 21.31
C GLU A 496 56.23 10.53 20.10
N LEU A 497 55.72 11.57 19.45
CA LEU A 497 56.27 12.19 18.25
C LEU A 497 56.66 13.65 18.51
N GLU A 498 56.97 14.02 19.76
CA GLU A 498 57.46 15.36 20.13
C GLU A 498 58.62 15.80 19.22
N ASN A 499 58.65 17.10 18.88
CA ASN A 499 59.76 17.68 18.13
C ASN A 499 60.92 18.04 19.07
N PRO A 500 62.08 17.35 19.01
CA PRO A 500 63.20 17.66 19.89
C PRO A 500 63.94 18.94 19.49
N PHE A 501 63.58 19.59 18.37
CA PHE A 501 64.30 20.74 17.81
C PHE A 501 64.51 21.86 18.83
N GLU A 502 63.47 22.28 19.56
CA GLU A 502 63.58 23.35 20.56
C GLU A 502 64.48 22.96 21.74
N GLN A 503 64.41 21.70 22.17
CA GLN A 503 65.27 21.18 23.24
C GLN A 503 66.74 21.13 22.78
N ILE A 504 67.00 20.61 21.58
CA ILE A 504 68.34 20.52 21.00
C ILE A 504 68.91 21.93 20.79
N LYS A 505 68.10 22.88 20.30
CA LYS A 505 68.50 24.27 20.12
C LYS A 505 68.90 24.89 21.46
N ALA A 506 68.12 24.69 22.52
CA ALA A 506 68.45 25.14 23.87
C ALA A 506 69.74 24.49 24.40
N ASP A 507 69.91 23.18 24.19
CA ASP A 507 71.08 22.42 24.61
C ASP A 507 72.35 22.89 23.88
N VAL A 508 72.28 23.17 22.58
CA VAL A 508 73.39 23.76 21.78
C VAL A 508 73.81 25.13 22.32
N TYR A 509 72.85 26.01 22.64
CA TYR A 509 73.19 27.30 23.26
C TYR A 509 73.87 27.14 24.61
N SER A 510 73.52 26.10 25.38
CA SER A 510 74.13 25.83 26.68
C SER A 510 75.54 25.22 26.55
N SER A 511 75.74 24.24 25.66
CA SER A 511 77.00 23.52 25.46
C SER A 511 78.09 24.40 24.84
N LYS A 512 77.72 25.40 24.04
CA LYS A 512 78.64 26.43 23.52
C LYS A 512 79.30 27.27 24.62
N ARG A 513 78.62 27.50 25.75
CA ARG A 513 79.22 28.20 26.91
C ARG A 513 80.33 27.40 27.57
N ASP A 514 80.30 26.08 27.39
CA ASP A 514 81.24 25.12 28.00
C ASP A 514 82.29 24.58 27.00
N GLY A 515 82.32 25.11 25.75
CA GLY A 515 83.31 24.75 24.73
C GLY A 515 83.05 23.44 23.97
N GLY A 516 81.79 23.00 23.90
CA GLY A 516 81.37 21.82 23.13
C GLY A 516 81.36 22.01 21.61
N ASN A 517 81.32 20.90 20.86
CA ASN A 517 81.17 20.90 19.40
C ASN A 517 79.72 21.20 18.99
N ASP A 518 79.55 21.90 17.86
CA ASP A 518 78.24 22.15 17.27
C ASP A 518 77.61 20.88 16.72
N ILE A 519 76.32 20.69 17.02
CA ILE A 519 75.49 19.59 16.52
C ILE A 519 74.40 20.07 15.56
N LEU A 520 74.28 21.40 15.38
CA LEU A 520 73.42 22.06 14.41
C LEU A 520 74.28 23.01 13.55
N LEU A 521 73.96 23.08 12.26
CA LEU A 521 74.63 23.97 11.32
C LEU A 521 74.14 25.40 11.52
N GLU A 522 75.01 26.26 12.07
CA GLU A 522 74.67 27.66 12.36
C GLU A 522 74.57 28.53 11.10
N ASN A 523 73.78 29.60 11.16
CA ASN A 523 73.65 30.66 10.14
C ASN A 523 73.29 30.15 8.73
N GLU A 524 72.92 28.89 8.61
CA GLU A 524 72.46 28.28 7.39
C GLU A 524 70.97 28.04 7.50
N VAL A 525 70.28 28.23 6.37
CA VAL A 525 68.84 27.97 6.26
C VAL A 525 68.64 26.66 5.52
N CYS A 526 67.67 25.86 5.98
CA CYS A 526 67.28 24.68 5.23
C CYS A 526 66.67 25.10 3.87
N GLU A 527 67.22 24.60 2.77
CA GLU A 527 66.79 24.92 1.39
C GLU A 527 65.32 24.59 1.13
N TYR A 528 64.74 23.66 1.89
CA TYR A 528 63.39 23.18 1.67
C TYR A 528 62.31 23.83 2.52
N CYS A 529 62.64 24.28 3.74
CA CYS A 529 61.66 24.87 4.66
C CYS A 529 62.01 26.29 5.10
N GLY A 530 63.20 26.78 4.77
CA GLY A 530 63.66 28.13 5.11
C GLY A 530 64.00 28.35 6.58
N GLU A 531 63.95 27.30 7.42
CA GLU A 531 64.25 27.43 8.84
C GLU A 531 65.76 27.57 9.08
N SER A 532 66.15 28.52 9.92
CA SER A 532 67.55 28.71 10.32
C SER A 532 67.95 27.78 11.46
N ASP A 533 69.23 27.38 11.46
CA ASP A 533 69.85 26.55 12.50
C ASP A 533 69.15 25.20 12.69
N SER A 534 68.48 24.69 11.66
CA SER A 534 67.64 23.48 11.75
C SER A 534 68.31 22.21 11.22
N ILE A 535 69.51 22.33 10.65
CA ILE A 535 70.22 21.24 9.96
C ILE A 535 71.12 20.53 10.96
N TYR A 536 70.93 19.22 11.11
CA TYR A 536 71.68 18.39 12.03
C TYR A 536 73.03 17.99 11.45
N ILE A 537 74.10 18.20 12.21
CA ILE A 537 75.48 17.80 11.87
C ILE A 537 76.10 16.86 12.92
N GLY A 538 75.29 16.41 13.88
CA GLY A 538 75.70 15.41 14.86
C GLY A 538 75.71 13.98 14.27
N LYS A 539 76.24 13.01 15.03
CA LYS A 539 76.33 11.60 14.60
C LYS A 539 75.37 10.65 15.33
N THR A 540 74.45 11.16 16.13
CA THR A 540 73.72 10.35 17.12
C THR A 540 72.20 10.26 16.89
N LEU A 541 71.57 11.31 16.36
CA LEU A 541 70.11 11.40 16.29
C LEU A 541 69.55 11.01 14.91
N THR A 542 70.15 11.53 13.84
CA THR A 542 69.73 11.28 12.46
C THR A 542 70.91 11.48 11.50
N ASP A 543 70.68 11.35 10.20
CA ASP A 543 71.68 11.51 9.16
C ASP A 543 72.26 12.94 9.12
N ASP A 544 73.54 13.04 8.78
CA ASP A 544 74.25 14.31 8.61
C ASP A 544 73.61 15.14 7.48
N GLY A 545 73.42 16.44 7.70
CA GLY A 545 72.75 17.36 6.78
C GLY A 545 71.21 17.30 6.79
N LYS A 546 70.59 16.46 7.62
CA LYS A 546 69.12 16.36 7.70
C LYS A 546 68.52 17.48 8.55
N CYS A 547 67.49 18.14 8.03
CA CYS A 547 66.74 19.16 8.78
C CYS A 547 65.86 18.51 9.85
N LEU A 548 65.98 18.92 11.11
CA LEU A 548 65.17 18.41 12.22
C LEU A 548 63.70 18.89 12.17
N LYS A 549 63.42 19.97 11.43
CA LYS A 549 62.07 20.54 11.29
C LYS A 549 61.29 19.93 10.13
N CYS A 550 61.90 19.71 8.97
CA CYS A 550 61.20 19.17 7.78
C CYS A 550 61.65 17.77 7.35
N GLY A 551 62.71 17.22 7.96
CA GLY A 551 63.23 15.88 7.69
C GLY A 551 63.97 15.70 6.36
N LYS A 552 64.12 16.74 5.53
CA LYS A 552 64.85 16.66 4.26
C LYS A 552 66.37 16.82 4.47
N ILE A 553 67.15 16.10 3.66
CA ILE A 553 68.61 16.15 3.67
C ILE A 553 69.06 17.31 2.78
N ASN A 554 69.86 18.22 3.33
CA ASN A 554 70.45 19.34 2.61
C ASN A 554 71.82 18.91 2.08
N ASP A 555 72.17 19.36 0.89
CA ASP A 555 73.50 19.10 0.32
C ASP A 555 74.52 20.01 1.01
N LEU A 556 75.41 19.40 1.81
CA LEU A 556 76.44 20.11 2.55
C LEU A 556 77.76 20.14 1.78
N THR A 557 78.35 21.32 1.64
CA THR A 557 79.70 21.50 1.08
C THR A 557 80.62 22.06 2.16
N GLU A 558 81.88 21.60 2.19
CA GLU A 558 82.90 22.16 3.08
C GLU A 558 83.62 23.32 2.39
N CYS A 559 83.65 24.50 3.02
CA CYS A 559 84.33 25.66 2.48
C CYS A 559 85.86 25.44 2.47
N PRO A 560 86.55 25.57 1.32
CA PRO A 560 87.99 25.30 1.23
C PRO A 560 88.86 26.26 2.05
N ARG A 561 88.34 27.45 2.39
CA ARG A 561 89.06 28.50 3.11
C ARG A 561 88.96 28.39 4.62
N CYS A 562 87.76 28.14 5.14
CA CYS A 562 87.50 28.10 6.59
C CYS A 562 87.13 26.72 7.13
N SER A 563 87.04 25.70 6.27
CA SER A 563 86.60 24.33 6.61
C SER A 563 85.21 24.24 7.26
N ARG A 564 84.42 25.31 7.19
CA ARG A 564 83.03 25.31 7.68
C ARG A 564 82.13 24.65 6.63
N GLN A 565 81.24 23.78 7.09
CA GLN A 565 80.15 23.28 6.24
C GLN A 565 79.12 24.38 5.99
N PHE A 566 78.55 24.43 4.80
CA PHE A 566 77.45 25.34 4.44
C PHE A 566 76.51 24.62 3.48
N VAL A 567 75.31 25.16 3.30
CA VAL A 567 74.29 24.53 2.45
C VAL A 567 74.47 24.98 1.00
N GLY A 568 74.48 24.01 0.10
CA GLY A 568 74.73 24.24 -1.32
C GLY A 568 76.21 24.36 -1.67
N GLY A 569 76.49 24.68 -2.92
CA GLY A 569 77.85 24.74 -3.49
C GLY A 569 77.93 24.08 -4.86
N THR A 570 78.52 24.78 -5.82
CA THR A 570 78.80 24.22 -7.16
C THR A 570 80.30 24.11 -7.36
N ILE A 571 80.78 22.99 -7.90
CA ILE A 571 82.11 22.91 -8.49
C ILE A 571 81.96 23.38 -9.94
N TYR A 572 82.55 24.53 -10.27
CA TYR A 572 82.46 25.08 -11.62
C TYR A 572 83.34 24.28 -12.59
N ALA A 573 82.99 24.29 -13.88
CA ALA A 573 83.67 23.50 -14.91
C ALA A 573 85.16 23.85 -15.11
N ASP A 574 85.63 24.96 -14.55
CA ASP A 574 87.03 25.40 -14.52
C ASP A 574 87.82 24.92 -13.29
N GLY A 575 87.17 24.18 -12.38
CA GLY A 575 87.77 23.67 -11.15
C GLY A 575 87.76 24.64 -9.98
N SER A 576 87.05 25.77 -10.07
CA SER A 576 86.83 26.65 -8.92
C SER A 576 85.78 26.06 -7.98
N GLU A 577 86.12 26.03 -6.68
CA GLU A 577 85.27 25.56 -5.58
C GLU A 577 84.47 26.75 -5.00
N SER A 578 83.26 26.50 -4.53
CA SER A 578 82.39 27.50 -3.91
C SER A 578 82.84 27.80 -2.48
N PHE A 579 82.75 29.07 -2.06
CA PHE A 579 83.05 29.47 -0.69
C PHE A 579 81.74 29.64 0.08
N CYS A 580 81.80 29.60 1.42
CA CYS A 580 80.64 30.01 2.22
C CYS A 580 80.47 31.53 2.13
N GLU A 581 79.25 32.03 2.37
CA GLU A 581 78.86 33.45 2.23
C GLU A 581 79.88 34.40 2.90
N ASN A 582 80.26 34.13 4.15
CA ASN A 582 81.27 34.92 4.87
C ASN A 582 82.65 34.96 4.17
N CYS A 583 83.07 33.88 3.53
CA CYS A 583 84.36 33.81 2.84
C CYS A 583 84.29 34.43 1.44
N GLU A 584 83.13 34.41 0.80
CA GLU A 584 82.82 35.08 -0.47
C GLU A 584 82.80 36.60 -0.30
N ASP A 585 82.12 37.11 0.74
CA ASP A 585 82.09 38.53 1.10
C ASP A 585 83.50 39.10 1.34
N GLU A 586 84.35 38.33 2.04
CA GLU A 586 85.76 38.74 2.27
C GLU A 586 86.64 38.72 1.00
N ILE A 587 86.21 38.07 -0.08
CA ILE A 587 86.92 38.05 -1.37
C ILE A 587 86.44 39.21 -2.27
N GLU A 588 85.16 39.57 -2.22
CA GLU A 588 84.61 40.70 -3.00
C GLU A 588 85.04 42.08 -2.46
N ASP A 589 85.39 42.18 -1.18
CA ASP A 589 85.87 43.41 -0.53
C ASP A 589 87.40 43.68 -0.71
N THR A 590 88.10 42.89 -1.53
CA THR A 590 89.53 43.08 -1.92
C THR A 590 89.71 43.39 -3.38
#